data_AF-A0A813T3M6-F1
#
_entry.id   AF-A0A813T3M6-F1
#
_cell.length_a   1.000
_cell.length_b   1.000
_cell.length_c   1.000
_cell.angle_alpha   90.00
_cell.angle_beta   90.00
_cell.angle_gamma   90.00
#
_symmetry.space_group_name_H-M   'P 1'
#
loop_
_entity.id
_entity.type
_entity.pdbx_description
1 polymer ?
#
loop_
_entity_poly.entity_id
_entity_poly.type
_entity_poly.pdbx_seq_one_letter_code
_entity_poly.pdbx_strand_id
1 'polypeptide(L)'
;MTNNLKKTPRPSEAKPKNDSKTKMTTVDDDNFEEAPTWAAVITILSFALHTPIGWFRDFLRYIGLEEKKTVIDPSPKDFVPLYQSFECFYTRNFYTRVRDAFNQPIASIAGPIIDVMERVSDDYNWTFRFTGRKIPAINMGSYNYLGFAENRGPCAEQAIRSIEQYGTTTGSTRQELGTQQYMKTLEEMMANFLGVEDCIAFGMGFATNALNIPAIMGEGDLILSDKLNHVSIILGARLSGAHIRTFNHNSMYLYLN
;
A
#
# COMPACT_ATOMS: atom_id res chain seq x y z
N MET A 1 -41.62 -20.98 -31.22
CA MET A 1 -41.18 -21.94 -30.20
C MET A 1 -40.70 -21.15 -28.99
N THR A 2 -41.57 -21.07 -27.99
CA THR A 2 -41.43 -20.31 -26.76
C THR A 2 -40.63 -21.11 -25.73
N ASN A 3 -39.41 -20.69 -25.41
CA ASN A 3 -38.63 -21.30 -24.35
C ASN A 3 -38.83 -20.55 -23.02
N ASN A 4 -39.62 -21.17 -22.16
CA ASN A 4 -39.87 -20.82 -20.77
C ASN A 4 -38.58 -21.03 -19.93
N LEU A 5 -37.91 -19.95 -19.56
CA LEU A 5 -36.97 -19.95 -18.45
C LEU A 5 -37.77 -19.86 -17.14
N LYS A 6 -37.78 -20.95 -16.36
CA LYS A 6 -38.34 -21.00 -15.00
C LYS A 6 -37.59 -19.98 -14.12
N LYS A 7 -38.30 -18.96 -13.64
CA LYS A 7 -37.83 -18.07 -12.57
C LYS A 7 -37.80 -18.85 -11.25
N THR A 8 -36.64 -18.92 -10.62
CA THR A 8 -36.49 -19.35 -9.22
C THR A 8 -37.06 -18.29 -8.28
N PRO A 9 -37.79 -18.65 -7.20
CA PRO A 9 -38.38 -17.65 -6.30
C PRO A 9 -37.34 -17.04 -5.35
N ARG A 10 -37.53 -15.75 -5.03
CA ARG A 10 -36.79 -15.01 -4.00
C ARG A 10 -37.16 -15.53 -2.59
N PRO A 11 -36.21 -15.61 -1.65
CA PRO A 11 -36.49 -16.09 -0.30
C PRO A 11 -37.05 -14.94 0.55
N SER A 12 -38.36 -14.70 0.49
CA SER A 12 -39.02 -13.79 1.43
C SER A 12 -40.46 -14.21 1.67
N GLU A 13 -40.66 -15.38 2.31
CA GLU A 13 -41.95 -15.77 2.90
C GLU A 13 -41.78 -17.05 3.74
N ALA A 14 -41.21 -16.91 4.94
CA ALA A 14 -41.30 -17.92 5.98
C ALA A 14 -41.47 -17.23 7.34
N LYS A 15 -42.66 -17.41 7.95
CA LYS A 15 -42.96 -16.96 9.32
C LYS A 15 -42.10 -17.73 10.34
N PRO A 16 -41.72 -17.12 11.48
CA PRO A 16 -40.77 -17.73 12.40
C PRO A 16 -41.43 -18.86 13.19
N LYS A 17 -40.81 -20.05 13.18
CA LYS A 17 -41.04 -21.06 14.19
C LYS A 17 -40.14 -20.78 15.39
N ASN A 18 -40.77 -20.68 16.53
CA ASN A 18 -40.18 -20.41 17.83
C ASN A 18 -39.59 -21.72 18.35
N ASP A 19 -38.27 -21.91 18.28
CA ASP A 19 -37.60 -23.00 19.00
C ASP A 19 -36.14 -22.64 19.34
N SER A 20 -35.87 -22.75 20.65
CA SER A 20 -34.59 -22.86 21.35
C SER A 20 -33.42 -21.94 20.96
N LYS A 21 -32.97 -21.16 21.96
CA LYS A 21 -31.71 -20.41 22.05
C LYS A 21 -30.53 -21.06 21.28
N THR A 22 -30.40 -20.79 20.00
CA THR A 22 -29.15 -20.97 19.27
C THR A 22 -28.24 -19.84 19.71
N LYS A 23 -27.17 -20.17 20.45
CA LYS A 23 -26.07 -19.23 20.69
C LYS A 23 -25.67 -18.67 19.33
N MET A 24 -25.83 -17.35 19.18
CA MET A 24 -25.32 -16.60 18.05
C MET A 24 -23.82 -16.87 18.02
N THR A 25 -23.39 -17.72 17.09
CA THR A 25 -21.97 -17.93 16.80
C THR A 25 -21.44 -16.56 16.43
N THR A 26 -20.55 -16.06 17.29
CA THR A 26 -19.79 -14.84 17.09
C THR A 26 -19.23 -14.87 15.67
N VAL A 27 -19.47 -13.76 14.96
CA VAL A 27 -18.85 -13.42 13.67
C VAL A 27 -17.39 -13.86 13.75
N ASP A 28 -16.94 -14.61 12.74
CA ASP A 28 -15.59 -15.16 12.65
C ASP A 28 -14.57 -14.11 13.13
N ASP A 29 -13.90 -14.38 14.25
CA ASP A 29 -12.77 -13.59 14.69
C ASP A 29 -11.74 -13.66 13.56
N ASP A 30 -11.51 -12.55 12.87
CA ASP A 30 -10.36 -12.35 11.99
C ASP A 30 -9.08 -12.43 12.84
N ASN A 31 -8.74 -13.65 13.27
CA ASN A 31 -7.49 -13.99 13.90
C ASN A 31 -6.43 -13.96 12.81
N PHE A 32 -5.91 -12.77 12.55
CA PHE A 32 -4.61 -12.65 11.92
C PHE A 32 -3.63 -13.50 12.73
N GLU A 33 -2.84 -14.34 12.06
CA GLU A 33 -1.75 -15.04 12.73
C GLU A 33 -0.81 -14.00 13.35
N GLU A 34 -0.88 -13.84 14.67
CA GLU A 34 0.10 -13.04 15.38
C GLU A 34 1.48 -13.64 15.10
N ALA A 35 2.45 -12.76 14.84
CA ALA A 35 3.82 -13.21 14.63
C ALA A 35 4.23 -14.09 15.81
N PRO A 36 4.71 -15.33 15.55
CA PRO A 36 5.08 -16.24 16.62
C PRO A 36 6.01 -15.55 17.62
N THR A 37 5.73 -15.67 18.92
CA THR A 37 6.49 -14.93 19.96
C THR A 37 8.00 -15.18 19.86
N TRP A 38 8.40 -16.38 19.47
CA TRP A 38 9.81 -16.71 19.24
C TRP A 38 10.43 -15.87 18.12
N ALA A 39 9.70 -15.60 17.03
CA ALA A 39 10.18 -14.78 15.93
C ALA A 39 10.34 -13.32 16.38
N ALA A 40 9.38 -12.80 17.15
CA ALA A 40 9.50 -11.47 17.75
C ALA A 40 10.72 -11.35 18.67
N VAL A 41 10.92 -12.35 19.55
CA VAL A 41 12.08 -12.40 20.47
C VAL A 41 13.39 -12.49 19.70
N ILE A 42 13.51 -13.36 18.70
CA ILE A 42 14.72 -13.48 17.87
C ILE A 42 14.99 -12.17 17.13
N THR A 43 13.97 -11.52 16.57
CA THR A 43 14.13 -10.22 15.92
C THR A 43 14.67 -9.18 16.90
N ILE A 44 14.07 -9.05 18.08
CA ILE A 44 14.55 -8.10 19.11
C ILE A 44 15.99 -8.42 19.54
N LEU A 45 16.30 -9.69 19.79
CA LEU A 45 17.65 -10.14 20.17
C LEU A 45 18.67 -9.86 19.06
N SER A 46 18.31 -10.08 17.80
CA SER A 46 19.20 -9.79 16.67
C SER A 46 19.49 -8.29 16.56
N PHE A 47 18.48 -7.42 16.74
CA PHE A 47 18.66 -5.97 16.81
C PHE A 47 19.54 -5.55 17.99
N ALA A 48 19.29 -6.13 19.17
CA ALA A 48 20.07 -5.84 20.37
C ALA A 48 21.54 -6.26 20.22
N LEU A 49 21.82 -7.37 19.55
CA LEU A 49 23.17 -7.85 19.28
C LEU A 49 23.91 -7.01 18.22
N HIS A 50 23.21 -6.62 17.15
CA HIS A 50 23.82 -5.85 16.05
C HIS A 50 24.05 -4.38 16.39
N THR A 51 23.28 -3.81 17.32
CA THR A 51 23.38 -2.38 17.67
C THR A 51 24.75 -2.01 18.25
N PRO A 52 25.31 -2.70 19.27
CA PRO A 52 26.66 -2.46 19.76
C PRO A 52 27.73 -2.63 18.67
N ILE A 53 27.57 -3.62 17.80
CA ILE A 53 28.49 -3.85 16.67
C ILE A 53 28.44 -2.67 15.70
N GLY A 54 27.25 -2.16 15.39
CA GLY A 54 27.05 -0.97 14.56
C GLY A 54 27.76 0.26 15.16
N TRP A 55 27.60 0.51 16.45
CA TRP A 55 28.28 1.63 17.12
C TRP A 55 29.78 1.46 17.15
N PHE A 56 30.26 0.24 17.39
CA PHE A 56 31.68 -0.07 17.35
C PHE A 56 32.27 0.17 15.95
N ARG A 57 31.57 -0.22 14.88
CA ARG A 57 32.00 0.08 13.50
C ARG A 57 32.00 1.57 13.20
N ASP A 58 30.99 2.31 13.68
CA ASP A 58 30.97 3.77 13.54
C ASP A 58 32.13 4.44 14.29
N PHE A 59 32.52 3.90 15.44
CA PHE A 59 33.72 4.30 16.16
C PHE A 59 35.00 3.99 15.37
N LEU A 60 35.12 2.81 14.75
CA LEU A 60 36.26 2.48 13.88
C LEU A 60 36.36 3.43 12.67
N ARG A 61 35.22 3.78 12.07
CA ARG A 61 35.15 4.80 11.00
C ARG A 61 35.53 6.18 11.50
N TYR A 62 35.15 6.53 12.74
CA TYR A 62 35.53 7.80 13.35
C TYR A 62 37.05 7.94 13.52
N ILE A 63 37.72 6.86 13.96
CA ILE A 63 39.18 6.81 14.10
C ILE A 63 39.91 6.67 12.75
N GLY A 64 39.20 6.31 11.69
CA GLY A 64 39.75 6.16 10.33
C GLY A 64 40.31 4.77 10.02
N LEU A 65 40.00 3.77 10.85
CA LEU A 65 40.37 2.36 10.61
C LEU A 65 39.43 1.67 9.62
N GLU A 66 38.21 2.17 9.46
CA GLU A 66 37.23 1.68 8.48
C GLU A 66 36.84 2.81 7.52
N GLU A 67 36.72 2.49 6.23
CA GLU A 67 36.34 3.44 5.19
C GLU A 67 34.91 4.00 5.40
N LYS A 68 34.75 5.30 5.22
CA LYS A 68 33.45 5.98 5.23
C LYS A 68 32.84 5.99 3.83
N LYS A 69 31.96 5.03 3.55
CA LYS A 69 31.23 4.94 2.27
C LYS A 69 29.98 5.84 2.18
N THR A 70 29.58 6.50 3.26
CA THR A 70 28.37 7.34 3.32
C THR A 70 28.73 8.81 3.24
N VAL A 71 27.93 9.57 2.47
CA VAL A 71 28.01 11.04 2.42
C VAL A 71 27.55 11.62 3.76
N ILE A 72 28.29 12.59 4.28
CA ILE A 72 27.90 13.38 5.45
C ILE A 72 27.09 14.55 4.94
N ASP A 73 25.96 14.84 5.61
CA ASP A 73 25.14 16.00 5.31
C ASP A 73 26.01 17.28 5.30
N PRO A 74 26.14 17.98 4.15
CA PRO A 74 26.92 19.20 4.07
C PRO A 74 26.17 20.41 4.66
N SER A 75 24.93 20.23 5.12
CA SER A 75 24.09 21.32 5.62
C SER A 75 24.80 22.09 6.74
N PRO A 76 24.79 23.44 6.69
CA PRO A 76 25.36 24.26 7.76
C PRO A 76 24.69 23.92 9.10
N LYS A 77 25.44 24.06 10.20
CA LYS A 77 24.98 23.69 11.56
C LYS A 77 23.68 24.38 12.00
N ASP A 78 23.33 25.50 11.37
CA ASP A 78 22.13 26.28 11.68
C ASP A 78 20.86 25.75 10.99
N PHE A 79 20.99 24.76 10.11
CA PHE A 79 19.87 24.12 9.44
C PHE A 79 19.49 22.81 10.12
N VAL A 80 18.20 22.46 10.03
CA VAL A 80 17.72 21.14 10.41
C VAL A 80 18.46 20.12 9.53
N PRO A 81 19.13 19.12 10.13
CA PRO A 81 19.84 18.11 9.35
C PRO A 81 18.86 17.37 8.44
N LEU A 82 19.27 17.13 7.19
CA LEU A 82 18.47 16.41 6.19
C LEU A 82 18.21 14.96 6.60
N TYR A 83 19.10 14.40 7.43
CA TYR A 83 19.00 13.02 7.90
C TYR A 83 18.94 12.94 9.42
N GLN A 84 18.06 12.08 9.93
CA GLN A 84 18.06 11.73 11.34
C GLN A 84 19.24 10.81 11.66
N SER A 85 19.87 11.03 12.81
CA SER A 85 21.08 10.30 13.23
C SER A 85 20.86 8.78 13.30
N PHE A 86 19.69 8.36 13.78
CA PHE A 86 19.33 6.95 13.85
C PHE A 86 19.09 6.32 12.47
N GLU A 87 18.45 7.03 11.54
CA GLU A 87 18.20 6.52 10.19
C GLU A 87 19.51 6.33 9.42
N CYS A 88 20.47 7.25 9.55
CA CYS A 88 21.80 7.08 9.00
C CYS A 88 22.50 5.85 9.57
N PHE A 89 22.43 5.68 10.90
CA PHE A 89 23.00 4.55 11.60
C PHE A 89 22.38 3.22 11.14
N TYR A 90 21.06 3.14 11.12
CA TYR A 90 20.30 1.98 10.67
C TYR A 90 20.61 1.64 9.21
N THR A 91 20.59 2.64 8.34
CA THR A 91 20.84 2.44 6.91
C THR A 91 22.22 1.84 6.68
N ARG A 92 23.25 2.44 7.29
CA ARG A 92 24.66 2.05 7.10
C ARG A 92 24.99 0.69 7.69
N ASN A 93 24.46 0.37 8.87
CA ASN A 93 24.88 -0.81 9.64
C ASN A 93 23.92 -1.99 9.54
N PHE A 94 22.62 -1.75 9.32
CA PHE A 94 21.59 -2.79 9.26
C PHE A 94 21.07 -2.95 7.83
N TYR A 95 20.43 -1.90 7.31
CA TYR A 95 19.71 -1.98 6.05
C TYR A 95 20.60 -2.43 4.89
N THR A 96 21.80 -1.85 4.74
CA THR A 96 22.73 -2.25 3.68
C THR A 96 23.02 -3.74 3.69
N ARG A 97 23.02 -4.41 4.85
CA ARG A 97 23.30 -5.84 4.95
C ARG A 97 22.11 -6.71 4.55
N VAL A 98 20.90 -6.32 4.96
CA VAL A 98 19.70 -7.13 4.75
C VAL A 98 18.98 -6.80 3.43
N ARG A 99 19.25 -5.64 2.81
CA ARG A 99 18.55 -5.18 1.60
C ARG A 99 18.60 -6.14 0.42
N ASP A 100 19.58 -7.05 0.40
CA ASP A 100 19.64 -8.05 -0.65
C ASP A 100 18.41 -8.98 -0.66
N ALA A 101 17.83 -9.24 0.52
CA ALA A 101 16.72 -10.16 0.71
C ALA A 101 15.37 -9.64 0.18
N PHE A 102 15.18 -8.31 0.10
CA PHE A 102 13.86 -7.74 -0.23
C PHE A 102 13.87 -6.72 -1.38
N ASN A 103 15.01 -6.11 -1.71
CA ASN A 103 15.09 -5.13 -2.81
C ASN A 103 15.51 -5.76 -4.14
N GLN A 104 15.14 -7.01 -4.42
CA GLN A 104 15.56 -7.65 -5.66
C GLN A 104 14.82 -7.01 -6.86
N PRO A 105 15.53 -6.54 -7.90
CA PRO A 105 14.86 -5.88 -9.01
C PRO A 105 14.11 -6.89 -9.87
N ILE A 106 12.91 -6.50 -10.28
CA ILE A 106 12.04 -7.28 -11.17
C ILE A 106 12.15 -6.69 -12.59
N ALA A 107 12.33 -7.54 -13.59
CA ALA A 107 12.49 -7.15 -15.00
C ALA A 107 11.43 -7.76 -15.93
N SER A 108 10.28 -8.13 -15.37
CA SER A 108 9.09 -8.58 -16.07
C SER A 108 7.89 -7.71 -15.70
N ILE A 109 6.78 -7.96 -16.38
CA ILE A 109 5.46 -7.52 -15.95
C ILE A 109 5.07 -8.14 -14.60
N ALA A 110 4.08 -7.56 -13.94
CA ALA A 110 3.51 -8.07 -12.69
C ALA A 110 2.54 -9.24 -12.93
N GLY A 111 2.98 -10.24 -13.70
CA GLY A 111 2.22 -11.44 -14.01
C GLY A 111 2.33 -12.52 -12.93
N PRO A 112 1.78 -13.73 -13.17
CA PRO A 112 1.87 -14.86 -12.23
C PRO A 112 3.30 -15.33 -11.97
N ILE A 113 4.18 -15.16 -12.96
CA ILE A 113 5.61 -15.43 -12.87
C ILE A 113 6.34 -14.11 -13.13
N ILE A 114 7.25 -13.76 -12.23
CA ILE A 114 8.11 -12.59 -12.35
C ILE A 114 9.56 -12.99 -12.57
N ASP A 115 10.26 -12.21 -13.39
CA ASP A 115 11.69 -12.36 -13.60
C ASP A 115 12.45 -11.49 -12.60
N VAL A 116 13.08 -12.14 -11.63
CA VAL A 116 13.96 -11.47 -10.66
C VAL A 116 15.37 -11.42 -11.23
N MET A 117 15.95 -10.22 -11.26
CA MET A 117 17.30 -10.00 -11.77
C MET A 117 18.32 -10.51 -10.75
N GLU A 118 19.15 -11.47 -11.17
CA GLU A 118 20.25 -11.96 -10.34
C GLU A 118 21.31 -10.85 -10.20
N ARG A 119 21.74 -10.65 -8.95
CA ARG A 119 22.77 -9.69 -8.60
C ARG A 119 23.76 -10.30 -7.64
N VAL A 120 24.98 -9.80 -7.69
CA VAL A 120 26.05 -10.17 -6.77
C VAL A 120 26.63 -8.90 -6.18
N SER A 121 27.03 -8.97 -4.91
CA SER A 121 27.79 -7.93 -4.25
C SER A 121 29.13 -8.50 -3.80
N ASP A 122 30.20 -7.78 -4.11
CA ASP A 122 31.56 -8.11 -3.68
C ASP A 122 31.99 -7.25 -2.47
N ASP A 123 31.09 -6.40 -1.96
CA ASP A 123 31.40 -5.37 -0.97
C ASP A 123 30.41 -5.32 0.20
N TYR A 124 29.86 -6.46 0.62
CA TYR A 124 28.88 -6.58 1.71
C TYR A 124 27.59 -5.79 1.46
N ASN A 125 27.05 -5.95 0.25
CA ASN A 125 25.79 -5.36 -0.20
C ASN A 125 25.82 -3.83 -0.25
N TRP A 126 27.00 -3.18 -0.35
CA TRP A 126 27.11 -1.72 -0.54
C TRP A 126 26.84 -1.32 -1.98
N THR A 127 27.26 -2.14 -2.92
CA THR A 127 26.96 -2.05 -4.34
C THR A 127 26.53 -3.41 -4.88
N PHE A 128 25.80 -3.40 -5.98
CA PHE A 128 25.33 -4.60 -6.66
C PHE A 128 25.69 -4.53 -8.14
N ARG A 129 26.22 -5.62 -8.68
CA ARG A 129 26.37 -5.83 -10.12
C ARG A 129 25.34 -6.87 -10.57
N PHE A 130 24.66 -6.59 -11.68
CA PHE A 130 23.77 -7.56 -12.31
C PHE A 130 24.59 -8.56 -13.11
N THR A 131 24.27 -9.84 -12.99
CA THR A 131 24.94 -10.91 -13.76
C THR A 131 24.38 -11.02 -15.19
N GLY A 132 23.25 -10.36 -15.45
CA GLY A 132 22.47 -10.49 -16.69
C GLY A 132 21.51 -11.69 -16.69
N ARG A 133 21.61 -12.57 -15.70
CA ARG A 133 20.70 -13.71 -15.53
C ARG A 133 19.38 -13.27 -14.90
N LYS A 134 18.29 -13.83 -15.40
CA LYS A 134 16.94 -13.71 -14.84
C LYS A 134 16.54 -15.01 -14.18
N ILE A 135 16.01 -14.92 -12.97
CA ILE A 135 15.51 -16.05 -12.19
C ILE A 135 13.98 -15.94 -12.14
N PRO A 136 13.25 -16.89 -12.74
CA PRO A 136 11.80 -16.88 -12.67
C PRO A 136 11.34 -17.25 -11.26
N ALA A 137 10.40 -16.48 -10.72
CA ALA A 137 9.80 -16.69 -9.41
C ALA A 137 8.28 -16.54 -9.49
N ILE A 138 7.55 -17.27 -8.63
CA ILE A 138 6.10 -17.13 -8.53
C ILE A 138 5.78 -15.80 -7.83
N ASN A 139 4.89 -15.01 -8.42
CA ASN A 139 4.48 -13.73 -7.87
C ASN A 139 3.34 -13.92 -6.86
N MET A 140 3.67 -13.83 -5.58
CA MET A 140 2.71 -13.89 -4.48
C MET A 140 2.52 -12.53 -3.78
N GLY A 141 3.05 -11.44 -4.36
CA GLY A 141 3.19 -10.13 -3.71
C GLY A 141 2.63 -8.96 -4.50
N SER A 142 1.71 -9.20 -5.44
CA SER A 142 1.11 -8.14 -6.27
C SER A 142 -0.41 -8.10 -6.17
N TYR A 143 -0.99 -6.94 -6.45
CA TYR A 143 -2.45 -6.73 -6.52
C TYR A 143 -3.01 -6.88 -7.93
N ASN A 144 -2.30 -7.55 -8.84
CA ASN A 144 -2.75 -7.77 -10.22
C ASN A 144 -3.71 -8.98 -10.33
N TYR A 145 -4.78 -8.99 -9.53
CA TYR A 145 -5.69 -10.14 -9.41
C TYR A 145 -6.38 -10.52 -10.72
N LEU A 146 -6.72 -9.53 -11.55
CA LEU A 146 -7.42 -9.73 -12.83
C LEU A 146 -6.46 -9.86 -14.02
N GLY A 147 -5.15 -9.72 -13.82
CA GLY A 147 -4.18 -9.80 -14.91
C GLY A 147 -4.30 -8.66 -15.93
N PHE A 148 -4.71 -7.46 -15.51
CA PHE A 148 -4.83 -6.30 -16.39
C PHE A 148 -3.51 -5.53 -16.56
N ALA A 149 -2.54 -5.71 -15.65
CA ALA A 149 -1.23 -5.08 -15.72
C ALA A 149 -0.25 -5.83 -16.65
N GLU A 150 -0.68 -6.04 -17.89
CA GLU A 150 0.05 -6.74 -18.95
C GLU A 150 0.61 -5.74 -19.97
N ASN A 151 1.67 -6.13 -20.69
CA ASN A 151 2.27 -5.29 -21.75
C ASN A 151 1.63 -5.51 -23.13
N ARG A 152 0.63 -6.39 -23.23
CA ARG A 152 -0.10 -6.76 -24.44
C ARG A 152 -1.57 -6.97 -24.12
N GLY A 153 -2.39 -7.00 -25.17
CA GLY A 153 -3.82 -7.23 -25.03
C GLY A 153 -4.61 -5.93 -24.89
N PRO A 154 -5.93 -6.05 -24.63
CA PRO A 154 -6.86 -4.94 -24.84
C PRO A 154 -6.54 -3.71 -23.98
N CYS A 155 -6.09 -3.90 -22.73
CA CYS A 155 -5.73 -2.78 -21.85
C CYS A 155 -4.51 -2.01 -22.37
N ALA A 156 -3.42 -2.72 -22.72
CA ALA A 156 -2.20 -2.11 -23.23
C ALA A 156 -2.42 -1.42 -24.59
N GLU A 157 -3.14 -2.09 -25.50
CA GLU A 157 -3.47 -1.54 -26.81
C GLU A 157 -4.36 -0.30 -26.70
N GLN A 158 -5.36 -0.31 -25.83
CA GLN A 158 -6.22 0.85 -25.61
C GLN A 158 -5.48 2.00 -24.94
N ALA A 159 -4.53 1.72 -24.04
CA ALA A 159 -3.67 2.74 -23.46
C ALA A 159 -2.80 3.41 -24.53
N ILE A 160 -2.16 2.64 -25.42
CA ILE A 160 -1.36 3.17 -26.53
C ILE A 160 -2.21 4.05 -27.44
N ARG A 161 -3.38 3.57 -27.87
CA ARG A 161 -4.30 4.36 -28.73
C ARG A 161 -4.73 5.66 -28.06
N SER A 162 -5.00 5.62 -26.76
CA SER A 162 -5.39 6.81 -25.99
C SER A 162 -4.23 7.81 -25.93
N ILE A 163 -2.99 7.35 -25.77
CA ILE A 163 -1.79 8.21 -25.80
C ILE A 163 -1.59 8.83 -27.19
N GLU A 164 -1.76 8.06 -28.26
CA GLU A 164 -1.67 8.57 -29.64
C GLU A 164 -2.72 9.65 -29.92
N GLN A 165 -3.93 9.49 -29.37
CA GLN A 165 -5.05 10.41 -29.59
C GLN A 165 -4.99 11.66 -28.71
N TYR A 166 -4.68 11.51 -27.42
CA TYR A 166 -4.81 12.57 -26.41
C TYR A 166 -3.46 13.09 -25.88
N GLY A 167 -2.35 12.46 -26.27
CA GLY A 167 -1.03 12.72 -25.69
C GLY A 167 -0.81 12.02 -24.35
N THR A 168 0.35 12.26 -23.75
CA THR A 168 0.77 11.61 -22.49
C THR A 168 0.32 12.37 -21.24
N THR A 169 0.02 13.66 -21.36
CA THR A 169 -0.38 14.52 -20.24
C THR A 169 -1.22 15.69 -20.72
N THR A 170 -2.17 16.12 -19.89
CA THR A 170 -2.97 17.33 -20.12
C THR A 170 -2.26 18.60 -19.68
N GLY A 171 -1.21 18.50 -18.84
CA GLY A 171 -0.45 19.64 -18.33
C GLY A 171 -1.25 20.63 -17.47
N SER A 172 -2.48 20.29 -17.07
CA SER A 172 -3.37 21.18 -16.32
C SER A 172 -4.22 20.39 -15.32
N THR A 173 -4.69 21.07 -14.29
CA THR A 173 -5.58 20.48 -13.27
C THR A 173 -6.98 20.26 -13.83
N ARG A 174 -7.76 19.38 -13.20
CA ARG A 174 -9.15 19.11 -13.60
C ARG A 174 -10.05 20.34 -13.54
N GLN A 175 -9.79 21.26 -12.61
CA GLN A 175 -10.59 22.48 -12.43
C GLN A 175 -10.40 23.48 -13.59
N GLU A 176 -9.30 23.39 -14.31
CA GLU A 176 -8.97 24.27 -15.43
C GLU A 176 -9.19 23.56 -16.77
N LEU A 177 -8.11 23.15 -17.44
CA LEU A 177 -8.13 22.56 -18.79
C LEU A 177 -7.85 21.05 -18.78
N GLY A 178 -7.71 20.46 -17.60
CA GLY A 178 -7.34 19.05 -17.44
C GLY A 178 -8.47 18.06 -17.70
N THR A 179 -9.74 18.49 -17.73
CA THR A 179 -10.87 17.56 -17.91
C THR A 179 -11.08 17.21 -19.38
N GLN A 180 -10.69 16.00 -19.76
CA GLN A 180 -10.79 15.46 -21.12
C GLN A 180 -11.97 14.48 -21.25
N GLN A 181 -12.40 14.21 -22.49
CA GLN A 181 -13.55 13.33 -22.76
C GLN A 181 -13.37 11.91 -22.21
N TYR A 182 -12.16 11.35 -22.30
CA TYR A 182 -11.87 10.01 -21.78
C TYR A 182 -12.04 9.90 -20.25
N MET A 183 -11.82 10.99 -19.49
CA MET A 183 -12.07 10.99 -18.05
C MET A 183 -13.56 10.92 -17.75
N LYS A 184 -14.38 11.69 -18.47
CA LYS A 184 -15.84 11.64 -18.32
C LYS A 184 -16.39 10.25 -18.63
N THR A 185 -15.93 9.65 -19.73
CA THR A 185 -16.31 8.28 -20.09
C THR A 185 -15.87 7.26 -19.02
N LEU A 186 -14.67 7.40 -18.44
CA LEU A 186 -14.24 6.56 -17.32
C LEU A 186 -15.17 6.69 -16.10
N GLU A 187 -15.52 7.92 -15.75
CA GLU A 187 -16.41 8.22 -14.61
C GLU A 187 -17.82 7.67 -14.82
N GLU A 188 -18.39 7.85 -16.00
CA GLU A 188 -19.67 7.26 -16.38
C GLU A 188 -19.64 5.72 -16.35
N MET A 189 -18.57 5.11 -16.87
CA MET A 189 -18.38 3.66 -16.82
C MET A 189 -18.28 3.15 -15.38
N MET A 190 -17.56 3.88 -14.52
CA MET A 190 -17.41 3.53 -13.11
C MET A 190 -18.70 3.72 -12.31
N ALA A 191 -19.44 4.80 -12.55
CA ALA A 191 -20.75 5.03 -11.93
C ALA A 191 -21.72 3.88 -12.26
N ASN A 192 -21.76 3.48 -13.54
CA ASN A 192 -22.56 2.34 -13.99
C ASN A 192 -22.10 1.01 -13.38
N PHE A 193 -20.78 0.78 -13.27
CA PHE A 193 -20.22 -0.43 -12.67
C PHE A 193 -20.55 -0.55 -11.18
N LEU A 194 -20.47 0.56 -10.44
CA LEU A 194 -20.75 0.61 -9.00
C LEU A 194 -22.26 0.72 -8.69
N GLY A 195 -23.09 1.08 -9.67
CA GLY A 195 -24.52 1.31 -9.47
C GLY A 195 -24.83 2.59 -8.68
N VAL A 196 -24.02 3.63 -8.86
CA VAL A 196 -24.17 4.94 -8.19
C VAL A 196 -24.55 6.03 -9.19
N GLU A 197 -25.06 7.16 -8.70
CA GLU A 197 -25.54 8.27 -9.54
C GLU A 197 -24.39 8.96 -10.31
N ASP A 198 -23.23 9.13 -9.67
CA ASP A 198 -22.06 9.79 -10.25
C ASP A 198 -20.75 9.27 -9.64
N CYS A 199 -19.62 9.48 -10.32
CA CYS A 199 -18.30 9.05 -9.89
C CYS A 199 -17.24 10.12 -10.24
N ILE A 200 -16.28 10.32 -9.33
CA ILE A 200 -15.11 11.17 -9.59
C ILE A 200 -13.84 10.33 -9.52
N ALA A 201 -13.05 10.37 -10.61
CA ALA A 201 -11.78 9.66 -10.72
C ALA A 201 -10.61 10.50 -10.21
N PHE A 202 -9.75 9.88 -9.41
CA PHE A 202 -8.51 10.46 -8.88
C PHE A 202 -7.30 9.60 -9.27
N GLY A 203 -6.16 10.23 -9.56
CA GLY A 203 -4.97 9.52 -10.03
C GLY A 203 -4.23 8.69 -8.96
N MET A 204 -4.62 8.80 -7.68
CA MET A 204 -3.98 8.09 -6.58
C MET A 204 -4.99 7.74 -5.48
N GLY A 205 -5.05 6.47 -5.09
CA GLY A 205 -5.97 5.99 -4.04
C GLY A 205 -5.70 6.63 -2.67
N PHE A 206 -4.43 6.90 -2.33
CA PHE A 206 -4.10 7.62 -1.10
C PHE A 206 -4.69 9.04 -1.09
N ALA A 207 -4.44 9.81 -2.17
CA ALA A 207 -4.95 11.18 -2.31
C ALA A 207 -6.47 11.24 -2.32
N THR A 208 -7.13 10.22 -2.89
CA THR A 208 -8.60 10.11 -2.90
C THR A 208 -9.19 10.21 -1.50
N ASN A 209 -8.60 9.54 -0.51
CA ASN A 209 -9.10 9.63 0.86
C ASN A 209 -8.57 10.87 1.57
N ALA A 210 -7.25 11.10 1.50
CA ALA A 210 -6.58 12.12 2.30
C ALA A 210 -7.01 13.55 1.95
N LEU A 211 -7.39 13.81 0.70
CA LEU A 211 -7.76 15.14 0.23
C LEU A 211 -9.28 15.37 0.16
N ASN A 212 -10.09 14.32 -0.01
CA ASN A 212 -11.54 14.51 -0.12
C ASN A 212 -12.26 14.46 1.23
N ILE A 213 -11.81 13.67 2.22
CA ILE A 213 -12.44 13.66 3.55
C ILE A 213 -12.52 15.08 4.16
N PRO A 214 -11.44 15.90 4.12
CA PRO A 214 -11.50 17.30 4.57
C PRO A 214 -12.42 18.22 3.76
N ALA A 215 -12.78 17.84 2.54
CA ALA A 215 -13.67 18.64 1.69
C ALA A 215 -15.16 18.41 2.03
N ILE A 216 -15.49 17.28 2.65
CA ILE A 216 -16.88 16.89 2.97
C ILE A 216 -17.18 16.85 4.48
N MET A 217 -16.14 16.82 5.32
CA MET A 217 -16.25 16.85 6.78
C MET A 217 -15.50 18.07 7.33
N GLY A 218 -15.99 18.65 8.42
CA GLY A 218 -15.38 19.81 9.07
C GLY A 218 -15.52 19.81 10.60
N GLU A 219 -15.20 20.95 11.21
CA GLU A 219 -15.44 21.17 12.64
C GLU A 219 -16.93 20.99 12.98
N GLY A 220 -17.21 20.28 14.07
CA GLY A 220 -18.57 19.95 14.49
C GLY A 220 -19.10 18.61 13.97
N ASP A 221 -18.45 18.01 12.97
CA ASP A 221 -18.79 16.67 12.49
C ASP A 221 -18.15 15.56 13.34
N LEU A 222 -18.73 14.36 13.26
CA LEU A 222 -18.22 13.15 13.92
C LEU A 222 -17.80 12.12 12.86
N ILE A 223 -16.52 11.74 12.86
CA ILE A 223 -15.98 10.65 12.06
C ILE A 223 -15.77 9.43 12.95
N LEU A 224 -16.51 8.34 12.67
CA LEU A 224 -16.26 7.03 13.27
C LEU A 224 -15.23 6.28 12.43
N SER A 225 -14.08 5.92 13.00
CA SER A 225 -12.96 5.33 12.26
C SER A 225 -12.56 3.98 12.84
N ASP A 226 -12.45 2.95 11.99
CA ASP A 226 -11.92 1.65 12.40
C ASP A 226 -10.44 1.79 12.80
N LYS A 227 -10.03 1.09 13.86
CA LYS A 227 -8.65 1.13 14.37
C LYS A 227 -7.60 0.68 13.35
N LEU A 228 -7.96 -0.21 12.43
CA LEU A 228 -7.07 -0.73 11.38
C LEU A 228 -7.35 -0.11 10.00
N ASN A 229 -8.02 1.05 9.95
CA ASN A 229 -8.21 1.79 8.72
C ASN A 229 -6.88 2.12 8.02
N HIS A 230 -6.92 2.14 6.68
CA HIS A 230 -5.77 2.52 5.88
C HIS A 230 -5.30 3.95 6.22
N VAL A 231 -3.98 4.18 6.22
CA VAL A 231 -3.35 5.43 6.65
C VAL A 231 -3.91 6.66 5.92
N SER A 232 -4.30 6.52 4.65
CA SER A 232 -4.91 7.61 3.88
C SER A 232 -6.22 8.13 4.48
N ILE A 233 -7.05 7.24 5.05
CA ILE A 233 -8.32 7.60 5.69
C ILE A 233 -8.03 8.30 7.02
N ILE A 234 -7.07 7.77 7.79
CA ILE A 234 -6.64 8.37 9.06
C ILE A 234 -6.13 9.79 8.83
N LEU A 235 -5.29 9.98 7.80
CA LEU A 235 -4.77 11.29 7.45
C LEU A 235 -5.90 12.23 7.02
N GLY A 236 -6.79 11.80 6.12
CA GLY A 236 -7.92 12.62 5.68
C GLY A 236 -8.84 13.04 6.83
N ALA A 237 -9.15 12.10 7.74
CA ALA A 237 -9.94 12.41 8.93
C ALA A 237 -9.25 13.40 9.87
N ARG A 238 -7.92 13.31 10.04
CA ARG A 238 -7.16 14.27 10.84
C ARG A 238 -7.10 15.67 10.21
N LEU A 239 -7.02 15.73 8.88
CA LEU A 239 -6.98 16.98 8.14
C LEU A 239 -8.34 17.71 8.10
N SER A 240 -9.46 17.00 8.32
CA SER A 240 -10.79 17.62 8.29
C SER A 240 -11.11 18.50 9.49
N GLY A 241 -10.40 18.33 10.62
CA GLY A 241 -10.71 19.02 11.87
C GLY A 241 -11.97 18.49 12.58
N ALA A 242 -12.62 17.46 12.04
CA ALA A 242 -13.78 16.82 12.65
C ALA A 242 -13.41 16.08 13.95
N HIS A 243 -14.41 15.82 14.81
CA HIS A 243 -14.22 14.95 15.96
C HIS A 243 -14.06 13.50 15.49
N ILE A 244 -12.90 12.90 15.76
CA ILE A 244 -12.63 11.51 15.37
C ILE A 244 -12.83 10.60 16.56
N ARG A 245 -13.65 9.57 16.40
CA ARG A 245 -13.82 8.51 17.39
C ARG A 245 -13.44 7.17 16.76
N THR A 246 -12.45 6.51 17.35
CA THR A 246 -12.00 5.20 16.89
C THR A 246 -12.81 4.07 17.53
N PHE A 247 -13.09 3.03 16.75
CA PHE A 247 -13.70 1.79 17.24
C PHE A 247 -12.81 0.58 16.95
N ASN A 248 -13.00 -0.49 17.71
CA ASN A 248 -12.21 -1.71 17.55
C ASN A 248 -12.48 -2.36 16.19
N HIS A 249 -11.44 -2.90 15.58
CA HIS A 249 -11.54 -3.53 14.28
C HIS A 249 -12.61 -4.63 14.25
N ASN A 250 -13.42 -4.64 13.20
CA ASN A 250 -14.50 -5.61 13.01
C ASN A 250 -15.52 -5.67 14.17
N SER A 251 -15.59 -4.63 15.01
CA SER A 251 -16.58 -4.52 16.08
C SER A 251 -17.83 -3.79 15.60
N MET A 252 -18.97 -4.48 15.59
CA MET A 252 -20.28 -3.86 15.33
C MET A 252 -20.73 -2.90 16.46
N TYR A 253 -20.10 -2.97 17.64
CA TYR A 253 -20.45 -2.15 18.79
C TYR A 253 -19.43 -1.03 19.02
N LEU A 254 -19.95 0.18 19.21
CA LEU A 254 -19.17 1.34 19.64
C LEU A 254 -19.16 1.37 21.16
N TYR A 255 -18.08 0.89 21.77
CA TYR A 255 -17.93 0.97 23.22
C TYR A 255 -17.66 2.43 23.62
N LEU A 256 -18.56 2.95 24.46
CA LEU A 256 -18.39 4.24 25.10
C LEU A 256 -17.45 4.06 26.31
N ASN A 257 -16.15 4.28 26.11
CA ASN A 257 -15.22 4.55 27.22
C ASN A 257 -15.44 5.97 27.75
#